data_AF-A0A2J6JAR3-F1
#
_entry.id   AF-A0A2J6JAR3-F1
#
_cell.length_a   1.000
_cell.length_b   1.000
_cell.length_c   1.000
_cell.angle_alpha   90.00
_cell.angle_beta   90.00
_cell.angle_gamma   90.00
#
_symmetry.space_group_name_H-M   'P 1'
#
loop_
_entity.id
_entity.type
_entity.pdbx_description
1 polymer ?
#
loop_
_entity_poly.entity_id
_entity_poly.type
_entity_poly.pdbx_seq_one_letter_code
_entity_poly.pdbx_strand_id
1 'polypeptide(L)'
;MILLPKGNPVKENLDPGKVILPEALIKLQVGRFTGYLRFDTQEGAGILIFRQGQMISALFEAAALRVVGDEAIARIFAQSLAGGALLNIYRLSHDLAMSIHALLHGHVLYRGQELKLIDIKALLGRCRDERINGCLRLYTDERIALIFYRDGSPLGFFHDGSTDIETTADTSMSVARLPGAKLDVLTMEGTEEGELSDLLESIEVKGIWEREVENRAAQKKNRQHEDKRSRQEQEKVYREKVVAHLSETAERHIGKIGASLVEKELEKVAGPVAPLTPPLLMQFFEQLNKAARLVAGPAKVTEMIGEMKKGLRGLKGS
;
A
#
# COMPACT_ATOMS: atom_id res chain seq x y z
N MET A 1 5.89 14.12 -3.19
CA MET A 1 4.86 14.00 -4.24
C MET A 1 5.56 14.25 -5.56
N ILE A 2 5.57 13.25 -6.44
CA ILE A 2 6.19 13.36 -7.75
C ILE A 2 5.12 13.87 -8.73
N LEU A 3 5.28 15.10 -9.21
CA LEU A 3 4.45 15.63 -10.29
C LEU A 3 5.17 15.44 -11.63
N LEU A 4 4.49 14.77 -12.56
CA LEU A 4 5.01 14.48 -13.90
C LEU A 4 3.98 14.88 -14.96
N PRO A 5 4.42 15.26 -16.17
CA PRO A 5 3.54 15.43 -17.31
C PRO A 5 2.84 14.13 -17.67
N LYS A 6 1.52 14.18 -17.88
CA LYS A 6 0.74 12.99 -18.26
C LYS A 6 0.92 12.60 -19.73
N GLY A 7 1.31 13.51 -20.61
CA GLY A 7 1.38 13.23 -22.05
C GLY A 7 0.08 12.62 -22.59
N ASN A 8 0.22 11.62 -23.47
CA ASN A 8 -0.91 10.91 -24.07
C ASN A 8 -1.26 9.64 -23.28
N PRO A 9 -2.45 9.52 -22.67
CA PRO A 9 -2.84 8.33 -21.92
C PRO A 9 -3.00 7.12 -22.85
N VAL A 10 -2.32 6.03 -22.52
CA VAL A 10 -2.46 4.73 -23.20
C VAL A 10 -3.45 3.85 -22.44
N LYS A 11 -3.32 3.83 -21.10
CA LYS A 11 -4.22 3.14 -20.17
C LYS A 11 -4.20 3.89 -18.84
N GLU A 12 -5.34 3.96 -18.18
CA GLU A 12 -5.46 4.63 -16.87
C GLU A 12 -6.32 3.79 -15.93
N ASN A 13 -6.09 3.97 -14.62
CA ASN A 13 -6.83 3.35 -13.53
C ASN A 13 -6.88 1.82 -13.60
N LEU A 14 -5.78 1.20 -14.04
CA LEU A 14 -5.65 -0.25 -14.04
C LEU A 14 -5.29 -0.74 -12.64
N ASP A 15 -5.84 -1.90 -12.25
CA ASP A 15 -5.42 -2.62 -11.05
C ASP A 15 -4.18 -3.48 -11.41
N PRO A 16 -2.96 -3.10 -10.97
CA PRO A 16 -1.76 -3.81 -11.34
C PRO A 16 -1.67 -5.20 -10.69
N GLY A 17 -2.43 -5.48 -9.62
CA GLY A 17 -2.49 -6.81 -9.01
C GLY A 17 -3.21 -7.86 -9.86
N LYS A 18 -3.99 -7.42 -10.86
CA LYS A 18 -4.67 -8.29 -11.85
C LYS A 18 -3.88 -8.47 -13.14
N VAL A 19 -2.73 -7.82 -13.26
CA VAL A 19 -1.87 -7.87 -14.44
C VAL A 19 -0.59 -8.63 -14.10
N ILE A 20 -0.13 -9.51 -14.99
CA ILE A 20 1.20 -10.09 -14.88
C ILE A 20 2.19 -9.02 -15.31
N LEU A 21 2.68 -8.22 -14.35
CA LEU A 21 3.52 -7.06 -14.62
C LEU A 21 4.78 -7.40 -15.43
N PRO A 22 5.53 -8.49 -15.15
CA PRO A 22 6.69 -8.84 -15.97
C PRO A 22 6.36 -8.99 -17.46
N GLU A 23 5.26 -9.68 -17.78
CA GLU A 23 4.82 -9.84 -19.17
C GLU A 23 4.38 -8.51 -19.80
N ALA A 24 3.72 -7.65 -19.02
CA ALA A 24 3.35 -6.32 -19.48
C ALA A 24 4.58 -5.46 -19.80
N LEU A 25 5.62 -5.50 -18.96
CA LEU A 25 6.88 -4.79 -19.20
C LEU A 25 7.61 -5.32 -20.44
N ILE A 26 7.66 -6.63 -20.64
CA ILE A 26 8.22 -7.24 -21.87
C ILE A 26 7.44 -6.81 -23.11
N LYS A 27 6.10 -6.74 -23.05
CA LYS A 27 5.29 -6.23 -24.17
C LYS A 27 5.61 -4.79 -24.52
N LEU A 28 5.88 -3.95 -23.53
CA LEU A 28 6.32 -2.57 -23.75
C LEU A 28 7.72 -2.50 -24.37
N GLN A 29 8.63 -3.39 -23.96
CA GLN A 29 9.96 -3.53 -24.54
C GLN A 29 9.90 -3.90 -26.03
N VAL A 30 9.22 -5.01 -26.36
CA VAL A 30 9.05 -5.48 -27.74
C VAL A 30 8.31 -4.46 -28.60
N GLY A 31 7.31 -3.78 -28.03
CA GLY A 31 6.54 -2.73 -28.69
C GLY A 31 7.28 -1.40 -28.88
N ARG A 32 8.57 -1.31 -28.50
CA ARG A 32 9.40 -0.10 -28.53
C ARG A 32 8.73 1.11 -27.86
N PHE A 33 8.04 0.86 -26.75
CA PHE A 33 7.29 1.90 -26.04
C PHE A 33 8.21 3.04 -25.56
N THR A 34 7.70 4.27 -25.63
CA THR A 34 8.37 5.46 -25.09
C THR A 34 7.37 6.23 -24.23
N GLY A 35 7.72 6.47 -22.97
CA GLY A 35 6.81 7.03 -22.00
C GLY A 35 7.14 6.60 -20.57
N TYR A 36 6.15 6.63 -19.68
CA TYR A 36 6.32 6.13 -18.33
C TYR A 36 5.06 5.45 -17.81
N LEU A 37 5.27 4.62 -16.80
CA LEU A 37 4.24 3.98 -16.00
C LEU A 37 4.27 4.63 -14.62
N ARG A 38 3.09 4.96 -14.10
CA ARG A 38 2.90 5.49 -12.75
C ARG A 38 2.03 4.55 -11.95
N PHE A 39 2.52 4.17 -10.79
CA PHE A 39 1.87 3.33 -9.80
C PHE A 39 1.55 4.19 -8.59
N ASP A 40 0.30 4.57 -8.40
CA ASP A 40 -0.15 5.28 -7.22
C ASP A 40 -0.61 4.26 -6.17
N THR A 41 -0.01 4.26 -4.99
CA THR A 41 -0.31 3.32 -3.90
C THR A 41 -0.64 4.08 -2.61
N GLN A 42 -1.08 3.37 -1.56
CA GLN A 42 -1.31 4.00 -0.26
C GLN A 42 0.00 4.46 0.42
N GLU A 43 1.11 3.78 0.14
CA GLU A 43 2.41 4.08 0.74
C GLU A 43 3.20 5.14 -0.02
N GLY A 44 2.98 5.29 -1.32
CA GLY A 44 3.75 6.21 -2.15
C GLY A 44 3.43 6.08 -3.64
N ALA A 45 4.39 6.51 -4.47
CA ALA A 45 4.28 6.46 -5.91
C ALA A 45 5.50 5.79 -6.54
N GLY A 46 5.25 4.85 -7.45
CA GLY A 46 6.28 4.19 -8.27
C GLY A 46 6.26 4.71 -9.71
N ILE A 47 7.43 4.96 -10.30
CA ILE A 47 7.59 5.42 -11.67
C ILE A 47 8.57 4.51 -12.42
N LEU A 48 8.16 4.02 -13.59
CA LEU A 48 9.04 3.32 -14.54
C LEU A 48 9.10 4.12 -15.84
N ILE A 49 10.28 4.44 -16.35
CA ILE A 49 10.43 5.21 -17.60
C ILE A 49 10.96 4.30 -18.70
N PHE A 50 10.36 4.40 -19.87
CA PHE A 50 10.70 3.66 -21.07
C PHE A 50 11.14 4.59 -22.21
N ARG A 51 12.15 4.15 -22.96
CA ARG A 51 12.68 4.82 -24.14
C ARG A 51 12.90 3.80 -25.26
N GLN A 52 12.08 3.87 -26.30
CA GLN A 52 12.12 2.94 -27.44
C GLN A 52 12.14 1.45 -27.04
N GLY A 53 11.45 1.11 -25.95
CA GLY A 53 11.40 -0.25 -25.39
C GLY A 53 12.36 -0.48 -24.22
N GLN A 54 13.42 0.31 -24.09
CA GLN A 54 14.37 0.17 -22.99
C GLN A 54 13.80 0.78 -21.71
N MET A 55 13.82 0.06 -20.59
CA MET A 55 13.50 0.64 -19.29
C MET A 55 14.72 1.38 -18.76
N ILE A 56 14.71 2.70 -18.83
CA ILE A 56 15.86 3.54 -18.47
C ILE A 56 15.84 4.01 -17.02
N SER A 57 14.73 3.79 -16.30
CA SER A 57 14.61 4.22 -14.90
C SER A 57 13.49 3.48 -14.18
N ALA A 58 13.77 3.12 -12.94
CA ALA A 58 12.79 2.72 -11.94
C ALA A 58 12.99 3.54 -10.66
N LEU A 59 11.90 4.08 -10.11
CA LEU A 59 11.90 4.88 -8.89
C LEU A 59 10.66 4.52 -8.06
N PHE A 60 10.82 4.46 -6.75
CA PHE A 60 9.70 4.45 -5.82
C PHE A 60 9.94 5.49 -4.72
N GLU A 61 8.97 6.39 -4.52
CA GLU A 61 9.02 7.45 -3.51
C GLU A 61 7.82 7.37 -2.57
N ALA A 62 8.12 7.31 -1.28
CA ALA A 62 7.20 7.43 -0.15
C ALA A 62 7.68 8.54 0.79
N ALA A 63 6.90 8.86 1.83
CA ALA A 63 7.13 10.04 2.69
C ALA A 63 8.56 10.16 3.27
N ALA A 64 9.21 9.03 3.60
CA ALA A 64 10.55 9.01 4.18
C ALA A 64 11.52 8.09 3.41
N LEU A 65 11.13 7.62 2.22
CA LEU A 65 11.87 6.62 1.49
C LEU A 65 11.88 6.94 0.01
N ARG A 66 13.07 6.91 -0.60
CA ARG A 66 13.24 7.00 -2.03
C ARG A 66 14.25 5.95 -2.47
N VAL A 67 13.82 5.04 -3.33
CA VAL A 67 14.64 3.93 -3.83
C VAL A 67 14.56 3.88 -5.34
N VAL A 68 15.60 3.37 -5.99
CA VAL A 68 15.74 3.31 -7.45
C VAL A 68 16.09 1.90 -7.90
N GLY A 69 16.03 1.64 -9.21
CA GLY A 69 16.52 0.38 -9.79
C GLY A 69 15.72 -0.85 -9.34
N ASP A 70 16.43 -1.91 -9.00
CA ASP A 70 15.88 -3.21 -8.58
C ASP A 70 15.01 -3.11 -7.32
N GLU A 71 15.45 -2.34 -6.31
CA GLU A 71 14.67 -2.13 -5.09
C GLU A 71 13.35 -1.40 -5.39
N ALA A 72 13.37 -0.42 -6.30
CA ALA A 72 12.16 0.26 -6.73
C ALA A 72 11.18 -0.70 -7.42
N ILE A 73 11.68 -1.55 -8.33
CA ILE A 73 10.85 -2.55 -9.02
C ILE A 73 10.23 -3.53 -8.02
N ALA A 74 11.03 -4.04 -7.07
CA ALA A 74 10.56 -4.95 -6.03
C ALA A 74 9.44 -4.31 -5.18
N ARG A 75 9.61 -3.04 -4.77
CA ARG A 75 8.56 -2.32 -4.03
C ARG A 75 7.31 -2.09 -4.85
N ILE A 76 7.44 -1.70 -6.12
CA ILE A 76 6.30 -1.53 -7.02
C ILE A 76 5.52 -2.84 -7.14
N PHE A 77 6.20 -3.97 -7.28
CA PHE A 77 5.57 -5.28 -7.38
C PHE A 77 4.89 -5.69 -6.08
N ALA A 78 5.56 -5.55 -4.95
CA ALA A 78 5.00 -5.83 -3.64
C ALA A 78 3.73 -5.01 -3.38
N GLN A 79 3.75 -3.71 -3.68
CA GLN A 79 2.59 -2.82 -3.52
C GLN A 79 1.46 -3.14 -4.50
N SER A 80 1.80 -3.51 -5.74
CA SER A 80 0.82 -3.95 -6.74
C SER A 80 0.09 -5.22 -6.30
N LEU A 81 0.81 -6.18 -5.73
CA LEU A 81 0.28 -7.45 -5.20
C LEU A 81 -0.45 -7.29 -3.86
N ALA A 82 -0.12 -6.26 -3.08
CA ALA A 82 -0.82 -5.93 -1.84
C ALA A 82 -2.28 -5.52 -2.13
N GLY A 83 -2.52 -4.89 -3.27
CA GLY A 83 -3.82 -4.40 -3.74
C GLY A 83 -4.05 -2.93 -3.41
N GLY A 84 -4.99 -2.30 -4.11
CA GLY A 84 -5.30 -0.87 -3.92
C GLY A 84 -4.31 0.10 -4.58
N ALA A 85 -3.40 -0.42 -5.42
CA ALA A 85 -2.58 0.39 -6.30
C ALA A 85 -3.34 0.72 -7.61
N LEU A 86 -3.03 1.86 -8.22
CA LEU A 86 -3.52 2.26 -9.54
C LEU A 86 -2.36 2.42 -10.50
N LEU A 87 -2.44 1.75 -11.65
CA LEU A 87 -1.48 1.86 -12.74
C LEU A 87 -2.03 2.76 -13.85
N ASN A 88 -1.27 3.79 -14.17
CA ASN A 88 -1.46 4.68 -15.31
C ASN A 88 -0.26 4.59 -16.26
N ILE A 89 -0.52 4.53 -17.56
CA ILE A 89 0.49 4.38 -18.61
C ILE A 89 0.36 5.52 -19.59
N TYR A 90 1.44 6.26 -19.75
CA TYR A 90 1.47 7.53 -20.47
C TYR A 90 2.55 7.50 -21.54
N ARG A 91 2.16 7.73 -22.80
CA ARG A 91 3.07 7.84 -23.94
C ARG A 91 3.63 9.25 -24.02
N LEU A 92 4.94 9.36 -24.25
CA LEU A 92 5.66 10.62 -24.33
C LEU A 92 6.55 10.67 -25.58
N SER A 93 6.99 11.88 -25.95
CA SER A 93 8.10 12.05 -26.87
C SER A 93 9.42 11.57 -26.24
N HIS A 94 10.41 11.29 -27.08
CA HIS A 94 11.75 10.88 -26.62
C HIS A 94 12.37 11.93 -25.70
N ASP A 95 12.35 13.19 -26.13
CA ASP A 95 12.93 14.31 -25.40
C ASP A 95 12.28 14.49 -24.01
N LEU A 96 10.97 14.28 -23.92
CA LEU A 96 10.25 14.38 -22.65
C LEU A 96 10.56 13.22 -21.71
N ALA A 97 10.65 11.99 -22.23
CA ALA A 97 11.02 10.83 -21.41
C ALA A 97 12.41 11.02 -20.78
N MET A 98 13.37 11.53 -21.55
CA MET A 98 14.70 11.89 -21.06
C MET A 98 14.66 13.04 -20.04
N SER A 99 13.81 14.04 -20.27
CA SER A 99 13.67 15.16 -19.36
C SER A 99 13.01 14.77 -18.02
N ILE A 100 12.10 13.79 -18.03
CA ILE A 100 11.55 13.22 -16.79
C ILE A 100 12.61 12.39 -16.08
N HIS A 101 13.39 11.60 -16.81
CA HIS A 101 14.53 10.88 -16.23
C HIS A 101 15.48 11.85 -15.52
N ALA A 102 15.82 12.98 -16.16
CA ALA A 102 16.57 14.09 -15.57
C ALA A 102 15.94 14.64 -14.28
N LEU A 103 14.63 14.84 -14.28
CA LEU A 103 13.90 15.36 -13.11
C LEU A 103 13.96 14.38 -11.93
N LEU A 104 13.99 13.08 -12.20
CA LEU A 104 13.97 12.03 -11.18
C LEU A 104 15.37 11.63 -10.69
N HIS A 105 16.40 11.75 -11.51
CA HIS A 105 17.76 11.30 -11.16
C HIS A 105 18.83 12.37 -11.26
N GLY A 106 18.49 13.54 -11.80
CA GLY A 106 19.44 14.63 -11.99
C GLY A 106 19.93 15.25 -10.69
N HIS A 107 21.08 15.90 -10.78
CA HIS A 107 21.67 16.64 -9.69
C HIS A 107 20.90 17.95 -9.45
N VAL A 108 20.61 18.26 -8.20
CA VAL A 108 19.95 19.53 -7.86
C VAL A 108 21.01 20.61 -7.69
N LEU A 109 21.14 21.48 -8.68
CA LEU A 109 22.07 22.61 -8.65
C LEU A 109 21.59 23.71 -7.69
N TYR A 110 20.30 24.04 -7.76
CA TYR A 110 19.67 25.01 -6.86
C TYR A 110 18.37 24.44 -6.32
N ARG A 111 18.13 24.57 -5.01
CA ARG A 111 16.91 24.10 -4.35
C ARG A 111 16.19 25.21 -3.59
N GLY A 112 14.88 25.29 -3.73
CA GLY A 112 13.97 26.10 -2.92
C GLY A 112 14.23 27.60 -3.00
N GLN A 113 14.78 28.08 -4.11
CA GLN A 113 15.17 29.47 -4.25
C GLN A 113 13.93 30.35 -4.40
N GLU A 114 13.81 31.40 -3.58
CA GLU A 114 12.65 32.30 -3.66
C GLU A 114 12.66 33.09 -4.96
N LEU A 115 11.62 32.91 -5.78
CA LEU A 115 11.58 33.47 -7.12
C LEU A 115 11.65 35.00 -7.12
N LYS A 116 11.05 35.63 -6.10
CA LYS A 116 11.05 37.09 -5.92
C LYS A 116 12.45 37.68 -5.75
N LEU A 117 13.42 36.87 -5.36
CA LEU A 117 14.81 37.27 -5.13
C LEU A 117 15.74 36.90 -6.31
N ILE A 118 15.20 36.25 -7.36
CA ILE A 118 15.98 35.77 -8.50
C ILE A 118 15.63 36.59 -9.75
N ASP A 119 16.65 37.06 -10.45
CA ASP A 119 16.48 37.52 -11.83
C ASP A 119 16.33 36.31 -12.76
N ILE A 120 15.08 35.95 -13.06
CA ILE A 120 14.75 34.84 -13.94
C ILE A 120 15.39 35.03 -15.32
N LYS A 121 15.44 36.25 -15.87
CA LYS A 121 16.02 36.47 -17.20
C LYS A 121 17.51 36.15 -17.20
N ALA A 122 18.23 36.58 -16.17
CA ALA A 122 19.64 36.27 -16.01
C ALA A 122 19.87 34.77 -15.81
N LEU A 123 19.03 34.10 -15.01
CA LEU A 123 19.09 32.65 -14.83
C LEU A 123 18.86 31.90 -16.14
N LEU A 124 17.80 32.23 -16.89
CA LEU A 124 17.51 31.59 -18.18
C LEU A 124 18.63 31.86 -19.20
N GLY A 125 19.21 33.07 -19.16
CA GLY A 125 20.40 33.41 -19.93
C GLY A 125 21.58 32.50 -19.58
N ARG A 126 21.84 32.31 -18.28
CA ARG A 126 22.88 31.39 -17.81
C ARG A 126 22.61 29.95 -18.24
N CYS A 127 21.37 29.45 -18.12
CA CYS A 127 21.01 28.11 -18.58
C CYS A 127 21.33 27.91 -20.06
N ARG A 128 21.09 28.92 -20.89
CA ARG A 128 21.43 28.91 -22.31
C ARG A 128 22.95 28.95 -22.54
N ASP A 129 23.64 29.86 -21.88
CA ASP A 129 25.06 30.12 -22.09
C ASP A 129 25.92 28.95 -21.57
N GLU A 130 25.52 28.32 -20.46
CA GLU A 130 26.13 27.10 -19.88
C GLU A 130 25.62 25.81 -20.55
N ARG A 131 24.73 25.91 -21.54
CA ARG A 131 24.16 24.77 -22.30
C ARG A 131 23.56 23.70 -21.40
N ILE A 132 22.82 24.12 -20.37
CA ILE A 132 22.25 23.22 -19.38
C ILE A 132 21.29 22.20 -20.02
N ASN A 133 21.45 20.94 -19.62
CA ASN A 133 20.48 19.87 -19.83
C ASN A 133 19.77 19.60 -18.51
N GLY A 134 18.43 19.63 -18.48
CA GLY A 134 17.69 19.31 -17.27
C GLY A 134 16.32 19.97 -17.18
N CYS A 135 15.93 20.32 -15.96
CA CYS A 135 14.60 20.81 -15.66
C CYS A 135 14.65 21.96 -14.65
N LEU A 136 13.98 23.07 -14.95
CA LEU A 136 13.64 24.10 -13.98
C LEU A 136 12.26 23.78 -13.42
N ARG A 137 12.17 23.62 -12.10
CA ARG A 137 10.92 23.37 -11.39
C ARG A 137 10.49 24.63 -10.65
N LEU A 138 9.41 25.24 -11.12
CA LEU A 138 8.75 26.39 -10.52
C LEU A 138 7.57 25.87 -9.69
N TYR A 139 7.47 26.25 -8.42
CA TYR A 139 6.38 25.74 -7.59
C TYR A 139 5.96 26.69 -6.46
N THR A 140 4.69 26.61 -6.09
CA THR A 140 4.15 27.05 -4.80
C THR A 140 3.67 25.82 -4.03
N ASP A 141 3.05 26.01 -2.88
CA ASP A 141 2.41 24.92 -2.14
C ASP A 141 1.23 24.29 -2.92
N GLU A 142 0.68 25.00 -3.91
CA GLU A 142 -0.53 24.61 -4.64
C GLU A 142 -0.34 24.36 -6.14
N ARG A 143 0.70 24.93 -6.76
CA ARG A 143 0.92 24.83 -8.21
C ARG A 143 2.36 24.52 -8.54
N ILE A 144 2.57 23.78 -9.63
CA ILE A 144 3.89 23.48 -10.15
C ILE A 144 3.90 23.72 -11.67
N ALA A 145 5.01 24.28 -12.16
CA ALA A 145 5.38 24.32 -13.56
C ALA A 145 6.82 23.79 -13.74
N LEU A 146 7.06 23.11 -14.84
CA LEU A 146 8.34 22.53 -15.24
C LEU A 146 8.75 23.15 -16.57
N ILE A 147 10.02 23.52 -16.69
CA ILE A 147 10.61 23.96 -17.94
C ILE A 147 11.77 23.02 -18.24
N PHE A 148 11.67 22.28 -19.33
CA PHE A 148 12.70 21.33 -19.71
C PHE A 148 13.71 21.98 -20.64
N TYR A 149 14.99 21.74 -20.41
CA TYR A 149 16.10 22.29 -21.19
C TYR A 149 16.92 21.16 -21.79
N ARG A 150 17.31 21.34 -23.05
CA ARG A 150 18.35 20.56 -23.71
C ARG A 150 19.31 21.50 -24.42
N ASP A 151 20.59 21.34 -24.12
CA ASP A 151 21.68 22.10 -24.72
C ASP A 151 21.46 23.61 -24.59
N GLY A 152 20.93 24.03 -23.44
CA GLY A 152 20.58 25.42 -23.15
C GLY A 152 19.31 25.94 -23.83
N SER A 153 18.63 25.13 -24.64
CA SER A 153 17.38 25.49 -25.31
C SER A 153 16.18 24.90 -24.57
N PRO A 154 15.09 25.68 -24.33
CA PRO A 154 13.88 25.14 -23.73
C PRO A 154 13.18 24.18 -24.70
N LEU A 155 13.01 22.93 -24.28
CA LEU A 155 12.20 21.92 -24.97
C LEU A 155 10.70 22.21 -24.83
N GLY A 156 10.33 22.86 -23.73
CA GLY A 156 9.00 23.42 -23.52
C GLY A 156 8.57 23.41 -22.06
N PHE A 157 7.31 23.76 -21.87
CA PHE A 157 6.69 24.15 -20.61
C PHE A 157 5.63 23.13 -20.22
N PHE A 158 5.59 22.73 -18.95
CA PHE A 158 4.55 21.88 -18.42
C PHE A 158 4.01 22.50 -17.13
N HIS A 159 2.70 22.51 -16.92
CA HIS A 159 2.13 23.00 -15.68
C HIS A 159 0.96 22.14 -15.22
N ASP A 160 0.60 22.29 -13.94
CA ASP A 160 -0.57 21.65 -13.37
C ASP A 160 -1.84 22.12 -14.10
N GLY A 161 -2.47 21.22 -14.85
CA GLY A 161 -3.60 21.48 -15.74
C GLY A 161 -3.34 21.25 -17.24
N SER A 162 -2.08 21.13 -17.66
CA SER A 162 -1.76 20.74 -19.04
C SER A 162 -1.60 19.22 -19.13
N THR A 163 -1.97 18.64 -20.27
CA THR A 163 -1.74 17.22 -20.56
C THR A 163 -0.42 17.00 -21.29
N ASP A 164 0.11 18.00 -21.99
CA ASP A 164 1.31 17.86 -22.83
C ASP A 164 2.30 19.01 -22.60
N ILE A 165 3.47 18.97 -23.25
CA ILE A 165 4.40 20.09 -23.25
C ILE A 165 3.86 21.22 -24.15
N GLU A 166 3.71 22.40 -23.57
CA GLU A 166 3.41 23.63 -24.29
C GLU A 166 4.70 24.31 -24.77
N THR A 167 4.67 24.88 -25.97
CA THR A 167 5.82 25.62 -26.53
C THR A 167 5.75 27.12 -26.23
N THR A 168 4.63 27.59 -25.66
CA THR A 168 4.40 28.98 -25.26
C THR A 168 4.48 29.13 -23.75
N ALA A 169 5.20 30.15 -23.29
CA ALA A 169 5.54 30.33 -21.87
C ALA A 169 4.42 30.96 -21.02
N ASP A 170 3.30 31.38 -21.62
CA ASP A 170 2.32 32.29 -20.99
C ASP A 170 1.68 31.72 -19.72
N THR A 171 1.40 30.42 -19.70
CA THR A 171 0.78 29.70 -18.56
C THR A 171 1.79 29.34 -17.48
N SER A 172 3.01 28.93 -17.84
CA SER A 172 4.06 28.58 -16.85
C SER A 172 4.66 29.79 -16.14
N MET A 173 4.67 30.94 -16.82
CA MET A 173 4.97 32.24 -16.23
C MET A 173 3.92 32.69 -15.20
N SER A 174 2.71 32.09 -15.19
CA SER A 174 1.69 32.41 -14.19
C SER A 174 2.06 31.89 -12.79
N VAL A 175 2.64 30.68 -12.68
CA VAL A 175 3.12 30.11 -11.41
C VAL A 175 4.27 30.94 -10.86
N ALA A 176 5.16 31.40 -11.73
CA ALA A 176 6.28 32.28 -11.36
C ALA A 176 5.83 33.61 -10.72
N ARG A 177 4.61 34.09 -11.02
CA ARG A 177 4.06 35.33 -10.49
C ARG A 177 3.30 35.15 -9.17
N LEU A 178 3.09 33.92 -8.73
CA LEU A 178 2.36 33.65 -7.48
C LEU A 178 3.19 34.01 -6.24
N PRO A 179 2.56 34.52 -5.17
CA PRO A 179 3.23 34.73 -3.89
C PRO A 179 3.86 33.42 -3.36
N GLY A 180 5.10 33.50 -2.88
CA GLY A 180 5.79 32.34 -2.31
C GLY A 180 6.33 31.34 -3.33
N ALA A 181 6.30 31.67 -4.63
CA ALA A 181 6.89 30.82 -5.66
C ALA A 181 8.38 30.57 -5.38
N LYS A 182 8.77 29.31 -5.54
CA LYS A 182 10.13 28.80 -5.40
C LYS A 182 10.59 28.16 -6.70
N LEU A 183 11.90 28.08 -6.85
CA LEU A 183 12.58 27.47 -7.98
C LEU A 183 13.56 26.40 -7.50
N ASP A 184 13.53 25.27 -8.20
CA ASP A 184 14.68 24.36 -8.27
C ASP A 184 15.25 24.34 -9.68
N VAL A 185 16.56 24.14 -9.77
CA VAL A 185 17.27 23.85 -11.01
C VAL A 185 17.87 22.47 -10.88
N LEU A 186 17.39 21.56 -11.72
CA LEU A 186 17.88 20.19 -11.82
C LEU A 186 18.67 20.06 -13.12
N THR A 187 19.85 19.48 -13.04
CA THR A 187 20.77 19.31 -14.17
C THR A 187 21.13 17.84 -14.37
N MET A 188 21.34 17.43 -15.62
CA MET A 188 22.03 16.20 -15.97
C MET A 188 23.49 16.52 -16.30
N GLU A 189 24.43 15.71 -15.81
CA GLU A 189 25.79 15.77 -16.34
C GLU A 189 25.77 15.29 -17.79
N GLY A 190 26.36 16.10 -18.67
CA GLY A 190 26.26 15.91 -20.11
C GLY A 190 27.15 14.78 -20.59
N THR A 191 26.67 13.53 -20.55
CA THR A 191 27.16 12.43 -21.42
C THR A 191 26.33 11.15 -21.44
N GLU A 192 25.22 11.02 -20.70
CA GLU A 192 24.59 9.68 -20.53
C GLU A 192 23.47 9.31 -21.53
N GLU A 193 23.17 10.10 -22.58
CA GLU A 193 22.16 9.66 -23.57
C GLU A 193 22.52 8.31 -24.22
N GLY A 194 23.82 8.00 -24.32
CA GLY A 194 24.37 6.74 -24.84
C GLY A 194 24.67 5.65 -23.79
N GLU A 195 24.59 5.94 -22.49
CA GLU A 195 24.97 5.00 -21.40
C GLU A 195 23.80 4.54 -20.54
N LEU A 196 22.57 5.00 -20.80
CA LEU A 196 21.39 4.47 -20.11
C LEU A 196 21.20 2.99 -20.44
N SER A 197 21.58 2.13 -19.51
CA SER A 197 21.40 0.69 -19.59
C SER A 197 19.91 0.35 -19.55
N ASP A 198 19.48 -0.60 -20.39
CA ASP A 198 18.14 -1.17 -20.25
C ASP A 198 18.09 -1.99 -18.95
N LEU A 199 17.34 -1.48 -17.96
CA LEU A 199 17.13 -2.17 -16.69
C LEU A 199 16.44 -3.53 -16.89
N LEU A 200 15.67 -3.72 -17.96
CA LEU A 200 15.07 -5.02 -18.25
C LEU A 200 16.09 -6.06 -18.71
N GLU A 201 17.22 -5.65 -19.26
CA GLU A 201 18.29 -6.57 -19.68
C GLU A 201 19.22 -6.92 -18.52
N SER A 202 19.39 -6.02 -17.54
CA SER A 202 20.29 -6.21 -16.40
C SER A 202 19.61 -6.77 -15.14
N ILE A 203 18.28 -6.69 -15.03
CA ILE A 203 17.53 -7.11 -13.85
C ILE A 203 16.68 -8.34 -14.16
N GLU A 204 16.70 -9.33 -13.27
CA GLU A 204 15.83 -10.50 -13.32
C GLU A 204 14.40 -10.16 -12.84
N VAL A 205 13.68 -9.37 -13.63
CA VAL A 205 12.33 -8.86 -13.29
C VAL A 205 11.34 -9.99 -12.96
N LYS A 206 11.44 -11.11 -13.66
CA LYS A 206 10.59 -12.28 -13.40
C LYS A 206 10.86 -12.88 -12.02
N GLY A 207 12.12 -13.04 -11.64
CA GLY A 207 12.51 -13.55 -10.33
C GLY A 207 12.07 -12.63 -9.19
N ILE A 208 12.17 -11.31 -9.37
CA ILE A 208 11.65 -10.33 -8.40
C ILE A 208 10.14 -10.52 -8.21
N TRP A 209 9.38 -10.64 -9.30
CA TRP A 209 7.93 -10.84 -9.24
C TRP A 209 7.55 -12.14 -8.52
N GLU A 210 8.18 -13.26 -8.90
CA GLU A 210 7.93 -14.57 -8.29
C GLU A 210 8.21 -14.55 -6.78
N ARG A 211 9.31 -13.92 -6.37
CA ARG A 211 9.64 -13.74 -4.95
C ARG A 211 8.56 -12.95 -4.20
N GLU A 212 8.05 -11.86 -4.78
CA GLU A 212 7.01 -11.08 -4.11
C GLU A 212 5.65 -11.81 -4.07
N VAL A 213 5.34 -12.63 -5.08
CA VAL A 213 4.17 -13.52 -5.05
C VAL A 213 4.29 -14.55 -3.93
N GLU A 214 5.45 -15.19 -3.79
CA GLU A 214 5.72 -16.16 -2.72
C GLU A 214 5.66 -15.52 -1.33
N ASN A 215 6.31 -14.36 -1.16
CA ASN A 215 6.25 -13.56 0.08
C ASN A 215 4.80 -13.27 0.47
N ARG A 216 3.96 -12.87 -0.49
CA ARG A 216 2.55 -12.57 -0.25
C ARG A 216 1.76 -13.82 0.15
N ALA A 217 2.01 -14.95 -0.50
CA ALA A 217 1.37 -16.22 -0.16
C ALA A 217 1.75 -16.68 1.25
N ALA A 218 3.04 -16.57 1.61
CA ALA A 218 3.55 -16.88 2.94
C ALA A 218 2.95 -15.97 4.02
N GLN A 219 2.90 -14.66 3.79
CA GLN A 219 2.26 -13.71 4.71
C GLN A 219 0.77 -14.00 4.91
N LYS A 220 0.04 -14.33 3.84
CA LYS A 220 -1.39 -14.69 3.95
C LYS A 220 -1.57 -15.97 4.77
N LYS A 221 -0.72 -16.97 4.57
CA LYS A 221 -0.74 -18.21 5.34
C LYS A 221 -0.44 -17.95 6.82
N ASN A 222 0.59 -17.16 7.13
CA ASN A 222 0.95 -16.81 8.50
C ASN A 222 -0.17 -16.06 9.21
N ARG A 223 -0.74 -15.03 8.58
CA ARG A 223 -1.90 -14.30 9.14
C ARG A 223 -3.07 -15.24 9.43
N GLN A 224 -3.40 -16.15 8.52
CA GLN A 224 -4.46 -17.13 8.74
C GLN A 224 -4.15 -18.10 9.89
N HIS A 225 -2.89 -18.49 10.08
CA HIS A 225 -2.48 -19.32 11.21
C HIS A 225 -2.54 -18.54 12.53
N GLU A 226 -2.10 -17.29 12.54
CA GLU A 226 -2.18 -16.40 13.70
C GLU A 226 -3.62 -16.11 14.09
N ASP A 227 -4.49 -15.80 13.13
CA ASP A 227 -5.93 -15.58 13.35
C ASP A 227 -6.60 -16.83 13.91
N LYS A 228 -6.29 -18.02 13.35
CA LYS A 228 -6.80 -19.30 13.86
C LYS A 228 -6.31 -19.57 15.28
N ARG A 229 -5.03 -19.32 15.56
CA ARG A 229 -4.44 -19.54 16.89
C ARG A 229 -5.04 -18.59 17.92
N SER A 230 -5.14 -17.30 17.59
CA SER A 230 -5.77 -16.28 18.43
C SER A 230 -7.22 -16.63 18.72
N ARG A 231 -7.98 -17.05 17.71
CA ARG A 231 -9.37 -17.50 17.88
C ARG A 231 -9.47 -18.74 18.77
N GLN A 232 -8.60 -19.74 18.59
CA GLN A 232 -8.56 -20.93 19.45
C GLN A 232 -8.23 -20.58 20.90
N GLU A 233 -7.31 -19.64 21.13
CA GLU A 233 -6.95 -19.15 22.45
C GLU A 233 -8.10 -18.39 23.11
N GLN A 234 -8.78 -17.51 22.37
CA GLN A 234 -10.00 -16.84 22.83
C GLN A 234 -11.12 -17.83 23.16
N GLU A 235 -11.35 -18.84 22.32
CA GLU A 235 -12.34 -19.89 22.54
C GLU A 235 -12.01 -20.73 23.78
N LYS A 236 -10.73 -21.04 24.01
CA LYS A 236 -10.26 -21.73 25.22
C LYS A 236 -10.48 -20.89 26.47
N VAL A 237 -10.06 -19.62 26.47
CA VAL A 237 -10.26 -18.69 27.61
C VAL A 237 -11.74 -18.50 27.90
N TYR A 238 -12.57 -18.33 26.87
CA TYR A 238 -14.02 -18.22 27.03
C TYR A 238 -14.60 -19.50 27.66
N ARG A 239 -14.17 -20.67 27.18
CA ARG A 239 -14.60 -21.95 27.72
C ARG A 239 -14.24 -22.09 29.20
N GLU A 240 -13.00 -21.81 29.59
CA GLU A 240 -12.55 -21.86 30.98
C GLU A 240 -13.39 -20.94 31.88
N LYS A 241 -13.66 -19.71 31.45
CA LYS A 241 -14.55 -18.78 32.18
C LYS A 241 -15.96 -19.33 32.35
N VAL A 242 -16.52 -19.93 31.29
CA VAL A 242 -17.86 -20.54 31.34
C VAL A 242 -17.89 -21.73 32.30
N VAL A 243 -16.92 -22.65 32.22
CA VAL A 243 -16.87 -23.81 33.12
C VAL A 243 -16.72 -23.38 34.57
N ALA A 244 -15.83 -22.44 34.86
CA ALA A 244 -15.63 -21.91 36.20
C ALA A 244 -16.93 -21.30 36.76
N HIS A 245 -17.59 -20.44 35.98
CA HIS A 245 -18.83 -19.79 36.40
C HIS A 245 -19.97 -20.79 36.65
N LEU A 246 -20.16 -21.76 35.75
CA LEU A 246 -21.18 -22.79 35.91
C LEU A 246 -20.91 -23.66 37.14
N SER A 247 -19.67 -24.06 37.35
CA SER A 247 -19.28 -24.92 38.48
C SER A 247 -19.43 -24.20 39.82
N GLU A 248 -18.99 -22.94 39.91
CA GLU A 248 -19.15 -22.11 41.11
C GLU A 248 -20.63 -21.89 41.45
N THR A 249 -21.45 -21.60 40.43
CA THR A 249 -22.90 -21.41 40.61
C THR A 249 -23.56 -22.72 41.08
N ALA A 250 -23.18 -23.86 40.51
CA ALA A 250 -23.70 -25.15 40.93
C ALA A 250 -23.28 -25.52 42.36
N GLU A 251 -22.03 -25.25 42.73
CA GLU A 251 -21.52 -25.50 44.08
C GLU A 251 -22.27 -24.66 45.12
N ARG A 252 -22.53 -23.39 44.83
CA ARG A 252 -23.29 -22.49 45.71
C ARG A 252 -24.71 -22.98 45.97
N HIS A 253 -25.37 -23.55 44.96
CA HIS A 253 -26.77 -23.99 45.05
C HIS A 253 -26.93 -25.42 45.58
N ILE A 254 -26.14 -26.38 45.11
CA ILE A 254 -26.35 -27.80 45.43
C ILE A 254 -25.08 -28.50 45.95
N GLY A 255 -24.06 -27.73 46.36
CA GLY A 255 -22.82 -28.22 46.97
C GLY A 255 -21.87 -28.84 45.96
N LYS A 256 -20.80 -29.49 46.45
CA LYS A 256 -19.74 -30.09 45.61
C LYS A 256 -20.25 -31.06 44.54
N ILE A 257 -21.37 -31.75 44.80
CA ILE A 257 -22.03 -32.64 43.84
C ILE A 257 -22.48 -31.85 42.60
N GLY A 258 -22.89 -30.58 42.75
CA GLY A 258 -23.27 -29.71 41.65
C GLY A 258 -22.12 -29.38 40.71
N ALA A 259 -20.95 -29.04 41.25
CA ALA A 259 -19.76 -28.78 40.44
C ALA A 259 -19.39 -30.04 39.62
N SER A 260 -19.38 -31.22 40.24
CA SER A 260 -19.11 -32.48 39.54
C SER A 260 -20.17 -32.82 38.48
N LEU A 261 -21.43 -32.45 38.69
CA LEU A 261 -22.49 -32.61 37.68
C LEU A 261 -22.28 -31.68 36.49
N VAL A 262 -21.85 -30.44 36.71
CA VAL A 262 -21.53 -29.51 35.63
C VAL A 262 -20.41 -30.05 34.76
N GLU A 263 -19.29 -30.47 35.36
CA GLU A 263 -18.16 -31.04 34.61
C GLU A 263 -18.58 -32.25 33.78
N LYS A 264 -19.28 -33.21 34.41
CA LYS A 264 -19.71 -34.46 33.76
C LYS A 264 -20.69 -34.23 32.61
N GLU A 265 -21.70 -33.39 32.80
CA GLU A 265 -22.70 -33.14 31.75
C GLU A 265 -22.13 -32.25 30.63
N LEU A 266 -21.21 -31.33 30.94
CA LEU A 266 -20.53 -30.53 29.93
C LEU A 266 -19.57 -31.40 29.08
N GLU A 267 -18.86 -32.33 29.71
CA GLU A 267 -17.98 -33.29 29.01
C GLU A 267 -18.78 -34.20 28.08
N LYS A 268 -19.95 -34.69 28.50
CA LYS A 268 -20.84 -35.50 27.65
C LYS A 268 -21.40 -34.75 26.46
N VAL A 269 -21.77 -33.48 26.63
CA VAL A 269 -22.44 -32.70 25.58
C VAL A 269 -21.45 -32.08 24.60
N ALA A 270 -20.36 -31.50 25.09
CA ALA A 270 -19.42 -30.74 24.27
C ALA A 270 -18.06 -31.44 24.09
N GLY A 271 -17.75 -32.50 24.84
CA GLY A 271 -16.40 -33.07 24.89
C GLY A 271 -15.35 -32.06 25.39
N PRO A 272 -14.08 -32.44 25.53
CA PRO A 272 -13.05 -31.60 26.16
C PRO A 272 -12.62 -30.38 25.32
N VAL A 273 -12.77 -30.41 23.99
CA VAL A 273 -12.14 -29.43 23.09
C VAL A 273 -13.14 -28.67 22.20
N ALA A 274 -14.42 -29.07 22.14
CA ALA A 274 -15.36 -28.41 21.21
C ALA A 274 -15.75 -26.99 21.65
N PRO A 275 -16.02 -26.07 20.70
CA PRO A 275 -16.54 -24.75 21.02
C PRO A 275 -17.92 -24.82 21.69
N LEU A 276 -18.14 -24.01 22.73
CA LEU A 276 -19.44 -23.92 23.42
C LEU A 276 -20.44 -23.09 22.60
N THR A 277 -21.08 -23.73 21.63
CA THR A 277 -22.11 -23.11 20.78
C THR A 277 -23.45 -23.00 21.51
N PRO A 278 -24.35 -22.07 21.11
CA PRO A 278 -25.66 -21.94 21.74
C PRO A 278 -26.50 -23.24 21.77
N PRO A 279 -26.54 -24.07 20.71
CA PRO A 279 -27.24 -25.36 20.75
C PRO A 279 -26.67 -26.32 21.80
N LEU A 280 -25.34 -26.42 21.90
CA LEU A 280 -24.68 -27.26 22.90
C LEU A 280 -24.98 -26.79 24.33
N LEU A 281 -25.00 -25.47 24.56
CA LEU A 281 -25.37 -24.92 25.86
C LEU A 281 -26.83 -25.21 26.23
N MET A 282 -27.77 -25.17 25.27
CA MET A 282 -29.16 -25.54 25.52
C MET A 282 -29.29 -27.02 25.92
N GLN A 283 -28.63 -27.91 25.18
CA GLN A 283 -28.61 -29.33 25.47
C GLN A 283 -27.98 -29.62 26.84
N PHE A 284 -26.89 -28.93 27.18
CA PHE A 284 -26.27 -29.00 28.50
C PHE A 284 -27.26 -28.62 29.61
N PHE A 285 -27.98 -27.50 29.49
CA PHE A 285 -28.93 -27.07 30.50
C PHE A 285 -30.10 -28.06 30.68
N GLU A 286 -30.54 -28.71 29.61
CA GLU A 286 -31.57 -29.75 29.71
C GLU A 286 -31.09 -30.99 30.47
N GLN A 287 -29.86 -31.45 30.18
CA GLN A 287 -29.27 -32.61 30.85
C GLN A 287 -28.95 -32.29 32.32
N LEU A 288 -28.36 -31.13 32.59
CA LEU A 288 -28.08 -30.67 33.94
C LEU A 288 -29.36 -30.55 34.77
N ASN A 289 -30.46 -30.02 34.21
CA ASN A 289 -31.74 -29.94 34.91
C ASN A 289 -32.26 -31.32 35.34
N LYS A 290 -32.16 -32.32 34.45
CA LYS A 290 -32.58 -33.70 34.75
C LYS A 290 -31.72 -34.31 35.85
N ALA A 291 -30.39 -34.17 35.75
CA ALA A 291 -29.46 -34.76 36.70
C ALA A 291 -29.50 -34.07 38.08
N ALA A 292 -29.56 -32.74 38.12
CA ALA A 292 -29.58 -31.96 39.36
C ALA A 292 -30.86 -32.20 40.19
N ARG A 293 -32.00 -32.49 39.56
CA ARG A 293 -33.25 -32.84 40.26
C ARG A 293 -33.19 -34.17 41.01
N LEU A 294 -32.24 -35.04 40.71
CA LEU A 294 -32.02 -36.29 41.45
C LEU A 294 -31.32 -36.06 42.79
N VAL A 295 -30.67 -34.90 42.96
CA VAL A 295 -29.85 -34.59 44.14
C VAL A 295 -30.32 -33.35 44.90
N ALA A 296 -31.22 -32.54 44.33
CA ALA A 296 -31.76 -31.33 44.95
C ALA A 296 -33.23 -31.08 44.55
N GLY A 297 -33.94 -30.30 45.39
CA GLY A 297 -35.35 -29.97 45.17
C GLY A 297 -35.60 -29.13 43.90
N PRO A 298 -36.76 -29.27 43.22
CA PRO A 298 -37.03 -28.63 41.93
C PRO A 298 -36.87 -27.10 41.91
N ALA A 299 -37.31 -26.43 42.99
CA ALA A 299 -37.21 -24.97 43.10
C ALA A 299 -35.75 -24.48 43.07
N LYS A 300 -34.87 -25.15 43.82
CA LYS A 300 -33.44 -24.82 43.92
C LYS A 300 -32.71 -25.04 42.59
N VAL A 301 -33.06 -26.11 41.87
CA VAL A 301 -32.49 -26.40 40.54
C VAL A 301 -32.92 -25.37 39.50
N THR A 302 -34.19 -24.93 39.53
CA THR A 302 -34.67 -23.89 38.61
C THR A 302 -34.00 -22.54 38.86
N GLU A 303 -33.79 -22.16 40.13
CA GLU A 303 -33.06 -20.95 40.51
C GLU A 303 -31.60 -20.99 40.04
N MET A 304 -30.89 -22.09 40.30
CA MET A 304 -29.51 -22.34 39.86
C MET A 304 -29.36 -22.17 38.32
N ILE A 305 -30.23 -22.81 37.54
CA ILE A 305 -30.18 -22.72 36.07
C ILE A 305 -30.49 -21.30 35.58
N GLY A 306 -31.40 -20.60 36.27
CA GLY A 306 -31.71 -19.19 36.00
C GLY A 306 -30.49 -18.30 36.18
N GLU A 307 -29.77 -18.46 37.29
CA GLU A 307 -28.54 -17.72 37.60
C GLU A 307 -27.43 -18.01 36.58
N MET A 308 -27.18 -19.29 36.28
CA MET A 308 -26.21 -19.69 35.25
C MET A 308 -26.50 -19.06 33.89
N LYS A 309 -27.75 -19.11 33.42
CA LYS A 309 -28.14 -18.52 32.12
C LYS A 309 -27.97 -17.01 32.12
N LYS A 310 -28.21 -16.33 33.25
CA LYS A 310 -28.02 -14.89 33.39
C LYS A 310 -26.53 -14.52 33.36
N GLY A 311 -25.68 -15.25 34.07
CA GLY A 311 -24.24 -15.01 34.08
C GLY A 311 -23.54 -15.28 32.74
N LEU A 312 -23.99 -16.30 31.99
CA LEU A 312 -23.51 -16.54 30.62
C LEU A 312 -23.79 -15.38 29.66
N ARG A 313 -24.89 -14.64 29.85
CA ARG A 313 -25.18 -13.45 29.04
C ARG A 313 -24.19 -12.31 29.32
N GLY A 314 -23.68 -12.21 30.56
CA GLY A 314 -22.64 -11.24 30.92
C GLY A 314 -21.26 -11.58 30.35
N LEU A 315 -20.92 -12.88 30.26
CA LEU A 315 -19.62 -13.36 29.77
C LEU A 315 -19.44 -13.24 28.24
N LYS A 316 -20.51 -13.07 27.48
CA LYS A 316 -20.44 -12.83 26.02
C LYS A 316 -20.15 -11.37 25.64
N GLY A 317 -20.20 -10.44 26.60
CA GLY A 317 -20.04 -8.99 26.38
C GLY A 317 -18.75 -8.38 26.92
N SER A 318 -17.81 -9.21 27.40
CA SER A 318 -16.52 -8.85 28.01
C SER A 318 -15.36 -9.52 27.30
#